data_AF-A0A2D6P596-F1
#
_entry.id   AF-A0A2D6P596-F1
#
_cell.length_a   1.000
_cell.length_b   1.000
_cell.length_c   1.000
_cell.angle_alpha   90.00
_cell.angle_beta   90.00
_cell.angle_gamma   90.00
#
_symmetry.space_group_name_H-M   'P 1'
#
loop_
_entity.id
_entity.type
_entity.pdbx_description
1 polymer ?
#
loop_
_entity_poly.entity_id
_entity_poly.type
_entity_poly.pdbx_seq_one_letter_code
_entity_poly.pdbx_strand_id
1 'polypeptide(L)'
;MDIIIRKDDDKRDETPKKGRGSVIDILRKMKGEESRKAVKLESFGDMEDFDRKKELYKDIPVKEKSFQKDPLEIEILDIMNELDKLSGRMKRGEDYLNLYFDLKRMEDKFLETAVELEKGDTEISEAVLKRINTKKKIIENKKFKI
;
A
#
# COMPACT_ATOMS: atom_id res chain seq x y z
N MET A 1 13.80 42.57 -60.44
CA MET A 1 12.82 41.60 -59.90
C MET A 1 13.32 40.20 -60.25
N ASP A 2 12.85 39.20 -59.51
CA ASP A 2 13.13 37.76 -59.59
C ASP A 2 14.25 37.24 -58.69
N ILE A 3 13.87 36.97 -57.43
CA ILE A 3 14.58 36.03 -56.56
C ILE A 3 13.69 34.79 -56.44
N ILE A 4 14.17 33.70 -57.02
CA ILE A 4 13.62 32.36 -56.94
C ILE A 4 13.88 31.85 -55.52
N ILE A 5 12.86 31.79 -54.68
CA ILE A 5 12.94 31.11 -53.38
C ILE A 5 12.66 29.64 -53.63
N ARG A 6 13.71 28.84 -53.50
CA ARG A 6 13.68 27.38 -53.57
C ARG A 6 12.83 26.85 -52.41
N LYS A 7 11.98 25.88 -52.75
CA LYS A 7 11.27 25.03 -51.79
C LYS A 7 12.32 24.29 -50.96
N ASP A 8 12.54 24.75 -49.74
CA ASP A 8 13.22 23.93 -48.75
C ASP A 8 12.20 22.93 -48.21
N ASP A 9 12.46 21.66 -48.55
CA ASP A 9 11.76 20.49 -48.10
C ASP A 9 11.87 20.36 -46.57
N ASP A 10 10.83 20.78 -45.86
CA ASP A 10 10.60 20.43 -44.46
C ASP A 10 10.36 18.92 -44.35
N LYS A 11 11.45 18.14 -44.36
CA LYS A 11 11.45 16.76 -43.89
C LYS A 11 11.24 16.77 -42.37
N ARG A 12 9.97 16.76 -41.96
CA ARG A 12 9.60 16.43 -40.59
C ARG A 12 9.88 14.95 -40.38
N ASP A 13 10.90 14.67 -39.57
CA ASP A 13 11.14 13.35 -38.97
C ASP A 13 9.94 12.97 -38.10
N GLU A 14 8.96 12.29 -38.70
CA GLU A 14 7.91 11.58 -37.97
C GLU A 14 8.51 10.35 -37.29
N THR A 15 9.17 10.57 -36.16
CA THR A 15 9.42 9.51 -35.20
C THR A 15 8.07 8.97 -34.72
N PRO A 16 7.79 7.66 -34.82
CA PRO A 16 6.51 7.13 -34.38
C PRO A 16 6.45 7.26 -32.86
N LYS A 17 5.59 8.17 -32.39
CA LYS A 17 5.20 8.27 -30.98
C LYS A 17 4.79 6.87 -30.51
N LYS A 18 5.64 6.24 -29.69
CA LYS A 18 5.35 4.97 -29.01
C LYS A 18 3.99 5.10 -28.35
N GLY A 19 3.02 4.40 -28.93
CA GLY A 19 1.61 4.51 -28.60
C GLY A 19 1.37 4.19 -27.14
N ARG A 20 0.62 5.08 -26.46
CA ARG A 20 -0.24 4.66 -25.37
C ARG A 20 -1.21 3.67 -25.98
N GLY A 21 -0.91 2.38 -25.88
CA GLY A 21 -1.84 1.33 -26.28
C GLY A 21 -3.18 1.61 -25.62
N SER A 22 -4.26 1.51 -26.39
CA SER A 22 -5.61 1.64 -25.86
C SER A 22 -5.76 0.67 -24.69
N VAL A 23 -6.44 1.08 -23.62
CA VAL A 23 -6.76 0.20 -22.47
C VAL A 23 -7.38 -1.12 -22.93
N ILE A 24 -8.08 -1.08 -24.08
CA ILE A 24 -8.67 -2.24 -24.75
C ILE A 24 -7.62 -3.25 -25.21
N ASP A 25 -6.46 -2.80 -25.71
CA ASP A 25 -5.38 -3.69 -26.17
C ASP A 25 -4.64 -4.35 -24.99
N ILE A 26 -4.51 -3.64 -23.87
CA ILE A 26 -3.95 -4.18 -22.62
C ILE A 26 -4.89 -5.25 -22.06
N LEU A 27 -6.19 -4.96 -21.98
CA LEU A 27 -7.22 -5.92 -21.54
C LEU A 27 -7.28 -7.16 -22.45
N ARG A 28 -7.14 -6.98 -23.77
CA ARG A 28 -7.12 -8.08 -24.73
C ARG A 28 -5.89 -8.98 -24.56
N LYS A 29 -4.72 -8.40 -24.25
CA LYS A 29 -3.51 -9.18 -23.92
C LYS A 29 -3.68 -9.99 -22.64
N MET A 30 -4.21 -9.39 -21.57
CA MET A 30 -4.43 -10.08 -20.30
C MET A 30 -5.39 -11.27 -20.44
N LYS A 31 -6.50 -11.09 -21.19
CA LYS A 31 -7.44 -12.19 -21.48
C LYS A 31 -6.80 -13.32 -22.31
N GLY A 32 -5.83 -13.02 -23.17
CA GLY A 32 -5.10 -14.02 -23.95
C GLY A 32 -4.07 -14.81 -23.14
N GLU A 33 -3.62 -14.28 -22.00
CA GLU A 33 -2.67 -14.97 -21.10
C GLU A 33 -3.37 -15.95 -20.17
N GLU A 34 -4.64 -15.71 -19.80
CA GLU A 34 -5.45 -16.65 -19.02
C GLU A 34 -5.70 -17.97 -19.79
N SER A 35 -5.79 -17.93 -21.12
CA SER A 35 -6.12 -19.11 -21.91
C SER A 35 -4.93 -20.03 -22.22
N ARG A 36 -3.69 -19.69 -21.84
CA ARG A 36 -2.49 -20.43 -22.26
C ARG A 36 -1.71 -21.16 -21.16
N LYS A 37 -2.17 -21.15 -19.91
CA LYS A 37 -1.57 -21.98 -18.84
C LYS A 37 -2.63 -22.60 -17.94
N ALA A 38 -3.38 -23.56 -18.49
CA ALA A 38 -3.88 -24.64 -17.66
C ALA A 38 -2.66 -25.53 -17.31
N VAL A 39 -1.95 -25.17 -16.24
CA VAL A 39 -0.96 -26.06 -15.63
C VAL A 39 -1.74 -27.31 -15.22
N LYS A 40 -1.45 -28.44 -15.86
CA LYS A 40 -1.99 -29.74 -15.44
C LYS A 40 -1.55 -29.96 -13.99
N LEU A 41 -2.49 -29.86 -13.06
CA LEU A 41 -2.33 -30.39 -11.71
C LEU A 41 -2.35 -31.92 -11.84
N GLU A 42 -1.18 -32.50 -12.12
CA GLU A 42 -1.01 -33.93 -11.98
C GLU A 42 -0.92 -34.27 -10.49
N SER A 43 -1.92 -35.04 -10.05
CA SER A 43 -1.98 -35.89 -8.86
C SER A 43 -1.73 -35.25 -7.49
N PHE A 44 -2.83 -35.10 -6.74
CA PHE A 44 -2.84 -35.25 -5.28
C PHE A 44 -2.42 -36.69 -4.92
N GLY A 45 -1.12 -36.94 -4.87
CA GLY A 45 -0.53 -38.10 -4.20
C GLY A 45 0.23 -37.58 -2.99
N ASP A 46 -0.08 -38.14 -1.82
CA ASP A 46 0.63 -37.99 -0.55
C ASP A 46 0.38 -36.69 0.24
N MET A 47 -0.85 -36.63 0.77
CA MET A 47 -1.28 -35.68 1.80
C MET A 47 -0.68 -35.96 3.19
N GLU A 48 0.26 -36.91 3.33
CA GLU A 48 0.90 -37.27 4.61
C GLU A 48 2.26 -36.59 4.85
N ASP A 49 2.92 -36.08 3.80
CA ASP A 49 4.26 -35.48 3.93
C ASP A 49 4.24 -34.00 4.36
N PHE A 50 3.07 -33.34 4.29
CA PHE A 50 2.94 -31.94 4.69
C PHE A 50 2.92 -31.74 6.22
N ASP A 51 2.41 -32.74 6.96
CA ASP A 51 2.35 -32.66 8.42
C ASP A 51 3.73 -32.91 9.06
N ARG A 52 4.59 -33.76 8.47
CA ARG A 52 5.96 -33.96 8.97
C ARG A 52 6.87 -32.75 8.76
N LYS A 53 6.65 -31.95 7.70
CA LYS A 53 7.43 -30.71 7.48
C LYS A 53 7.00 -29.56 8.39
N LYS A 54 5.79 -29.57 8.94
CA LYS A 54 5.35 -28.57 9.94
C LYS A 54 6.05 -28.74 11.29
N GLU A 55 6.57 -29.91 11.59
CA GLU A 55 7.26 -30.18 12.86
C GLU A 55 8.74 -29.77 12.83
N LEU A 56 9.41 -29.80 11.67
CA LEU A 56 10.84 -29.48 11.58
C LEU A 56 11.19 -27.99 11.76
N TYR A 57 10.21 -27.08 11.67
CA TYR A 57 10.43 -25.64 11.83
C TYR A 57 10.04 -25.09 13.22
N LYS A 58 9.62 -25.94 14.16
CA LYS A 58 9.24 -25.50 15.52
C LYS A 58 10.43 -25.12 16.42
N ASP A 59 11.65 -25.57 16.08
CA ASP A 59 12.81 -25.47 16.97
C ASP A 59 13.93 -24.54 16.48
N ILE A 60 13.65 -23.62 15.55
CA ILE A 60 14.57 -22.51 15.30
C ILE A 60 14.12 -21.38 16.22
N PRO A 61 14.81 -21.12 17.35
CA PRO A 61 14.59 -19.88 18.07
C PRO A 61 15.07 -18.76 17.15
N VAL A 62 14.13 -18.18 16.40
CA VAL A 62 14.30 -16.87 15.80
C VAL A 62 14.53 -15.97 17.01
N LYS A 63 15.81 -15.71 17.31
CA LYS A 63 16.18 -14.58 18.14
C LYS A 63 15.76 -13.36 17.35
N GLU A 64 14.46 -13.04 17.41
CA GLU A 64 13.96 -11.73 17.09
C GLU A 64 14.83 -10.81 17.94
N LYS A 65 15.72 -10.08 17.27
CA LYS A 65 16.37 -8.94 17.90
C LYS A 65 15.21 -8.06 18.30
N SER A 66 14.82 -8.14 19.56
CA SER A 66 13.90 -7.20 20.18
C SER A 66 14.67 -5.89 20.21
N PHE A 67 14.69 -5.18 19.09
CA PHE A 67 14.94 -3.76 19.09
C PHE A 67 13.93 -3.23 20.10
N GLN A 68 14.43 -2.68 21.20
CA GLN A 68 13.62 -1.95 22.15
C GLN A 68 13.03 -0.79 21.34
N LYS A 69 11.83 -1.00 20.82
CA LYS A 69 11.10 0.06 20.15
C LYS A 69 10.77 1.06 21.22
N ASP A 70 10.90 2.33 20.88
CA ASP A 70 10.47 3.39 21.77
C ASP A 70 9.01 3.15 22.18
N PRO A 71 8.67 3.32 23.46
CA PRO A 71 7.30 3.08 23.93
C PRO A 71 6.28 3.94 23.18
N LEU A 72 6.67 5.14 22.75
CA LEU A 72 5.87 6.03 21.91
C LEU A 72 5.69 5.50 20.48
N GLU A 73 6.70 4.85 19.91
CA GLU A 73 6.58 4.18 18.61
C GLU A 73 5.58 3.01 18.68
N ILE A 74 5.61 2.24 19.77
CA ILE A 74 4.66 1.15 19.98
C ILE A 74 3.24 1.71 20.11
N GLU A 75 3.06 2.74 20.95
CA GLU A 75 1.75 3.35 21.17
C GLU A 75 1.13 3.90 19.88
N ILE A 76 1.90 4.65 19.08
CA ILE A 76 1.38 5.21 17.84
C ILE A 76 1.02 4.13 16.82
N LEU A 77 1.80 3.03 16.77
CA LEU A 77 1.51 1.89 15.91
C LEU A 77 0.23 1.16 16.34
N ASP A 78 0.01 1.01 17.65
CA ASP A 78 -1.21 0.39 18.19
C ASP A 78 -2.43 1.24 17.87
N ILE A 79 -2.36 2.55 18.07
CA ILE A 79 -3.42 3.50 17.69
C ILE A 79 -3.73 3.39 16.19
N MET A 80 -2.71 3.31 15.34
CA MET A 80 -2.90 3.15 13.90
C MET A 80 -3.59 1.83 13.54
N ASN A 81 -3.22 0.73 14.20
CA ASN A 81 -3.84 -0.57 13.98
C ASN A 81 -5.31 -0.56 14.43
N GLU A 82 -5.64 0.10 15.54
CA GLU A 82 -7.03 0.25 15.98
C GLU A 82 -7.85 1.10 15.02
N LEU A 83 -7.30 2.20 14.49
CA LEU A 83 -7.96 2.99 13.45
C LEU A 83 -8.27 2.16 12.20
N ASP A 84 -7.35 1.29 11.78
CA ASP A 84 -7.55 0.39 10.65
C ASP A 84 -8.63 -0.67 10.94
N LYS A 85 -8.67 -1.20 12.16
CA LYS A 85 -9.74 -2.12 12.61
C LYS A 85 -11.10 -1.43 12.61
N LEU A 86 -11.22 -0.24 13.20
CA LEU A 86 -12.47 0.53 13.25
C LEU A 86 -12.96 0.88 11.84
N SER A 87 -12.06 1.37 10.98
CA SER A 87 -12.36 1.63 9.57
C SER A 87 -12.83 0.36 8.82
N GLY A 88 -12.18 -0.78 9.09
CA GLY A 88 -12.59 -2.08 8.56
C GLY A 88 -14.00 -2.47 9.01
N ARG A 89 -14.31 -2.34 10.30
CA ARG A 89 -15.63 -2.63 10.88
C ARG A 89 -16.72 -1.73 10.30
N MET A 90 -16.45 -0.44 10.15
CA MET A 90 -17.37 0.51 9.51
C MET A 90 -17.66 0.13 8.05
N LYS A 91 -16.63 -0.28 7.28
CA LYS A 91 -16.81 -0.74 5.89
C LYS A 91 -17.63 -2.01 5.79
N ARG A 92 -17.61 -2.87 6.82
CA ARG A 92 -18.44 -4.07 6.90
C ARG A 92 -19.91 -3.77 7.25
N GLY A 93 -20.25 -2.51 7.54
CA GLY A 93 -21.61 -2.12 7.91
C GLY A 93 -21.99 -2.52 9.33
N GLU A 94 -21.01 -2.80 10.19
CA GLU A 94 -21.24 -2.88 11.63
C GLU A 94 -21.69 -1.50 12.16
N ASP A 95 -22.26 -1.47 13.36
CA ASP A 95 -22.87 -0.31 14.03
C ASP A 95 -22.14 1.03 13.78
N TYR A 96 -22.59 1.74 12.74
CA TYR A 96 -21.83 2.84 12.15
C TYR A 96 -21.69 4.03 13.10
N LEU A 97 -22.74 4.36 13.85
CA LEU A 97 -22.75 5.53 14.73
C LEU A 97 -21.75 5.36 15.87
N ASN A 98 -21.79 4.22 16.54
CA ASN A 98 -20.86 3.92 17.63
C ASN A 98 -19.42 3.88 17.12
N LEU A 99 -19.18 3.19 16.00
CA LEU A 99 -17.85 3.11 15.39
C LEU A 99 -17.33 4.46 14.89
N TYR A 100 -18.20 5.36 14.45
CA TYR A 100 -17.80 6.70 14.02
C TYR A 100 -17.27 7.53 15.19
N PHE A 101 -17.95 7.51 16.34
CA PHE A 101 -17.47 8.21 17.54
C PHE A 101 -16.14 7.65 18.03
N ASP A 102 -16.01 6.32 18.06
CA ASP A 102 -14.76 5.65 18.43
C ASP A 102 -13.63 6.01 17.44
N LEU A 103 -13.91 5.99 16.14
CA LEU A 103 -12.95 6.37 15.11
C LEU A 103 -12.49 7.82 15.31
N LYS A 104 -13.42 8.75 15.58
CA LYS A 104 -13.09 10.16 15.79
C LYS A 104 -12.22 10.38 17.01
N ARG A 105 -12.56 9.74 18.13
CA ARG A 105 -11.75 9.80 19.35
C ARG A 105 -10.32 9.27 19.12
N MET A 106 -10.19 8.19 18.35
CA MET A 106 -8.89 7.62 18.00
C MET A 106 -8.11 8.47 16.99
N GLU A 107 -8.80 9.15 16.05
CA GLU A 107 -8.17 10.11 15.13
C GLU A 107 -7.58 11.29 15.90
N ASP A 108 -8.26 11.79 16.94
CA ASP A 108 -7.77 12.87 17.79
C ASP A 108 -6.58 12.40 18.65
N LYS A 109 -6.69 11.22 19.30
CA LYS A 109 -5.58 10.63 20.07
C LYS A 109 -4.33 10.44 19.19
N PHE A 110 -4.51 9.95 17.96
CA PHE A 110 -3.40 9.78 17.01
C PHE A 110 -2.68 11.10 16.72
N LEU A 111 -3.42 12.19 16.53
CA LEU A 111 -2.82 13.50 16.24
C LEU A 111 -2.05 14.05 17.44
N GLU A 112 -2.57 13.88 18.66
CA GLU A 112 -1.89 14.27 19.89
C GLU A 112 -0.57 13.51 20.05
N THR A 113 -0.60 12.17 19.97
CA THR A 113 0.61 11.34 20.06
C THR A 113 1.59 11.64 18.92
N ALA A 114 1.11 11.91 17.71
CA ALA A 114 1.99 12.30 16.59
C ALA A 114 2.70 13.64 16.83
N VAL A 115 2.05 14.60 17.49
CA VAL A 115 2.67 15.88 17.86
C VAL A 115 3.69 15.70 18.98
N GLU A 116 3.41 14.85 19.96
CA GLU A 116 4.38 14.50 21.01
C GLU A 116 5.62 13.81 20.43
N LEU A 117 5.42 12.94 19.46
CA LEU A 117 6.46 12.21 18.75
C LEU A 117 7.32 13.11 17.86
N GLU A 118 6.75 14.19 17.30
CA GLU A 118 7.51 15.23 16.58
C GLU A 118 8.31 16.15 17.54
N LYS A 119 7.87 16.27 18.80
CA LYS A 119 8.55 17.08 19.83
C LYS A 119 9.58 16.29 20.62
N GLY A 120 9.43 14.98 20.72
CA GLY A 120 10.38 14.09 21.37
C GLY A 120 11.56 13.77 20.45
N ASP A 121 12.77 13.73 21.01
CA ASP A 121 13.97 13.19 20.34
C ASP A 121 13.94 11.65 20.26
N THR A 122 12.79 11.06 19.90
CA THR A 122 12.65 9.61 19.73
C THR A 122 13.23 9.17 18.39
N GLU A 123 14.12 8.17 18.41
CA GLU A 123 14.76 7.63 17.21
C GLU A 123 13.82 6.62 16.52
N ILE A 124 12.98 7.14 15.62
CA ILE A 124 11.99 6.33 14.92
C ILE A 124 12.50 5.92 13.54
N SER A 125 12.22 4.67 13.17
CA SER A 125 12.51 4.19 11.82
C SER A 125 11.86 5.07 10.74
N GLU A 126 12.63 5.45 9.71
CA GLU A 126 12.16 6.30 8.62
C GLU A 126 10.91 5.73 7.92
N ALA A 127 10.80 4.40 7.83
CA ALA A 127 9.64 3.72 7.25
C ALA A 127 8.36 3.96 8.08
N VAL A 128 8.48 3.92 9.41
CA VAL A 128 7.38 4.16 10.34
C VAL A 128 6.98 5.64 10.29
N LEU A 129 7.95 6.55 10.28
CA LEU A 129 7.71 7.98 10.17
C LEU A 129 6.96 8.35 8.87
N LYS A 130 7.34 7.75 7.72
CA LYS A 130 6.61 7.93 6.45
C LYS A 130 5.15 7.48 6.55
N ARG A 131 4.91 6.35 7.23
CA ARG A 131 3.56 5.80 7.44
C ARG A 131 2.72 6.72 8.34
N ILE A 132 3.29 7.20 9.43
CA ILE A 132 2.66 8.17 10.35
C ILE A 132 2.29 9.45 9.59
N ASN A 133 3.24 10.04 8.87
CA ASN A 133 3.02 11.28 8.09
C ASN A 133 1.93 11.13 7.02
N THR A 134 1.88 9.98 6.36
CA THR A 134 0.82 9.69 5.38
C THR A 134 -0.55 9.63 6.06
N LYS A 135 -0.63 8.96 7.22
CA LYS A 135 -1.88 8.84 7.99
C LYS A 135 -2.33 10.19 8.55
N LYS A 136 -1.40 11.01 9.07
CA LYS A 136 -1.64 12.37 9.55
C LYS A 136 -2.31 13.24 8.46
N LYS A 137 -1.73 13.27 7.26
CA LYS A 137 -2.32 14.00 6.11
C LYS A 137 -3.73 13.52 5.75
N ILE A 138 -3.99 12.22 5.81
CA ILE A 138 -5.32 11.67 5.50
C ILE A 138 -6.35 12.18 6.53
N ILE A 139 -6.01 12.16 7.82
CA ILE A 139 -6.92 12.58 8.90
C ILE A 139 -7.15 14.10 8.84
N GLU A 140 -6.08 14.89 8.68
CA GLU A 140 -6.18 16.35 8.56
C GLU A 140 -7.04 16.77 7.37
N ASN A 141 -6.82 16.17 6.19
CA ASN A 141 -7.62 16.45 5.00
C ASN A 141 -9.12 16.13 5.17
N LYS A 142 -9.48 15.17 6.03
CA LYS A 142 -10.89 14.91 6.35
C LYS A 142 -11.48 16.03 7.21
N LYS A 143 -10.71 16.60 8.15
CA LYS A 143 -11.20 17.68 9.03
C LYS A 143 -11.44 18.99 8.26
N PHE A 144 -10.58 19.32 7.30
CA PHE A 144 -10.69 20.57 6.51
C PHE A 144 -11.71 20.53 5.36
N LYS A 145 -12.30 19.37 5.06
CA LYS A 145 -13.31 19.20 4.00
C LYS A 145 -14.76 19.23 4.51
N ILE A 146 -14.97 19.52 5.79
CA ILE A 146 -16.28 19.72 6.42
C ILE A 146 -16.54 21.22 6.45
#